data_AF-A0A7C6WZY1-F1
#
_entry.id   AF-A0A7C6WZY1-F1
#
_cell.length_a   1.000
_cell.length_b   1.000
_cell.length_c   1.000
_cell.angle_alpha   90.00
_cell.angle_beta   90.00
_cell.angle_gamma   90.00
#
_symmetry.space_group_name_H-M   'P 1'
#
loop_
_entity.id
_entity.type
_entity.pdbx_description
1 polymer ?
#
loop_
_entity_poly.entity_id
_entity_poly.type
_entity_poly.pdbx_seq_one_letter_code
_entity_poly.pdbx_strand_id
1 'polypeptide(L)'
;MKKIVMIPKSLDDRHKCWRKLLEKVDTTKANGYAFIGDWLRAGERAEVEVGSLILCYDEVGSRKNWCPAVRVLKVGVETDLEEVFRWEGDFRERSWALAVRDDIAAILAEAQGQESEEGSLLAGLSDEELIAELERRGYTVSRKEGEQ
;
A
#
# COMPACT_ATOMS: atom_id res chain seq x y z
N MET A 1 -10.50 7.61 9.47
CA MET A 1 -11.83 7.15 9.98
C MET A 1 -11.76 5.64 10.14
N LYS A 2 -12.19 5.07 11.27
CA LYS A 2 -12.07 3.63 11.52
C LYS A 2 -13.34 2.88 11.14
N LYS A 3 -13.19 1.71 10.52
CA LYS A 3 -14.27 0.84 10.06
C LYS A 3 -13.97 -0.60 10.47
N ILE A 4 -15.01 -1.33 10.85
CA ILE A 4 -14.89 -2.74 11.17
C ILE A 4 -15.02 -3.53 9.88
N VAL A 5 -13.93 -4.19 9.46
CA VAL A 5 -13.89 -5.01 8.25
C VAL A 5 -13.73 -6.49 8.59
N MET A 6 -14.29 -7.33 7.73
CA MET A 6 -14.14 -8.79 7.84
C MET A 6 -12.86 -9.22 7.14
N ILE A 7 -11.85 -9.66 7.89
CA ILE A 7 -10.58 -10.10 7.30
C ILE A 7 -10.82 -11.41 6.53
N PRO A 8 -10.39 -11.51 5.26
CA PRO A 8 -10.64 -12.71 4.48
C PRO A 8 -9.96 -13.92 5.10
N LYS A 9 -10.69 -15.03 5.07
CA LYS A 9 -10.19 -16.34 5.47
C LYS A 9 -9.05 -16.79 4.55
N SER A 10 -8.31 -17.80 4.98
CA SER A 10 -7.33 -18.50 4.15
C SER A 10 -7.97 -19.08 2.90
N LEU A 11 -7.26 -19.03 1.77
CA LEU A 11 -7.68 -19.72 0.54
C LEU A 11 -7.57 -21.23 0.70
N ASP A 12 -6.53 -21.68 1.40
CA ASP A 12 -6.30 -23.07 1.74
C ASP A 12 -5.89 -23.12 3.22
N ASP A 13 -6.71 -23.74 4.06
CA ASP A 13 -6.50 -23.87 5.50
C ASP A 13 -5.41 -24.91 5.84
N ARG A 14 -4.98 -25.71 4.86
CA ARG A 14 -3.97 -26.76 5.04
C ARG A 14 -2.55 -26.22 5.09
N HIS A 15 -2.32 -24.99 4.61
CA HIS A 15 -0.98 -24.42 4.48
C HIS A 15 -0.84 -23.11 5.24
N LYS A 16 0.38 -22.56 5.21
CA LYS A 16 0.69 -21.34 5.91
C LYS A 16 -0.11 -20.18 5.32
N CYS A 17 -0.82 -19.48 6.18
CA CYS A 17 -1.52 -18.26 5.84
C CYS A 17 -1.29 -17.21 6.92
N TRP A 18 -1.24 -15.95 6.52
CA TRP A 18 -1.23 -14.82 7.46
C TRP A 18 -1.75 -13.56 6.80
N ARG A 19 -2.18 -12.59 7.62
CA ARG A 19 -2.60 -11.27 7.16
C ARG A 19 -1.87 -10.21 7.97
N LYS A 20 -1.50 -9.14 7.30
CA LYS A 20 -0.89 -7.97 7.92
C LYS A 20 -1.58 -6.71 7.46
N LEU A 21 -1.87 -5.83 8.39
CA LEU A 21 -2.07 -4.42 8.08
C LEU A 21 -0.72 -3.86 7.63
N LEU A 22 -0.69 -3.24 6.46
CA LEU A 22 0.54 -2.72 5.89
C LEU A 22 0.70 -1.25 6.26
N GLU A 23 1.73 -0.96 7.03
CA GLU A 23 2.12 0.41 7.40
C GLU A 23 3.29 0.90 6.57
N LYS A 24 4.28 0.02 6.37
CA LYS A 24 5.52 0.34 5.65
C LYS A 24 6.06 -0.89 4.93
N VAL A 25 6.69 -0.65 3.78
CA VAL A 25 7.48 -1.67 3.06
C VAL A 25 8.95 -1.33 3.15
N ASP A 26 9.75 -2.30 3.61
CA ASP A 26 11.20 -2.25 3.68
C ASP A 26 11.82 -2.93 2.46
N THR A 27 12.27 -2.12 1.50
CA THR A 27 12.91 -2.57 0.25
C THR A 27 14.32 -3.13 0.45
N THR A 28 14.88 -3.11 1.65
CA THR A 28 16.17 -3.77 1.94
C THR A 28 16.01 -5.27 2.18
N LYS A 29 14.80 -5.73 2.49
CA LYS A 29 14.51 -7.15 2.79
C LYS A 29 13.94 -7.87 1.58
N ALA A 30 14.33 -9.14 1.45
CA ALA A 30 13.96 -10.02 0.35
C ALA A 30 12.94 -11.10 0.75
N ASN A 31 12.37 -11.00 1.95
CA ASN A 31 11.46 -12.00 2.53
C ASN A 31 10.20 -11.32 3.09
N GLY A 32 9.27 -12.12 3.63
CA GLY A 32 8.02 -11.61 4.21
C GLY A 32 8.18 -10.61 5.37
N TYR A 33 9.38 -10.39 5.90
CA TYR A 33 9.67 -9.32 6.87
C TYR A 33 9.88 -7.96 6.23
N ALA A 34 9.89 -7.87 4.89
CA ALA A 34 9.83 -6.60 4.17
C ALA A 34 8.53 -5.84 4.47
N PHE A 35 7.45 -6.55 4.80
CA PHE A 35 6.16 -5.94 5.08
C PHE A 35 6.01 -5.67 6.58
N ILE A 36 6.02 -4.39 6.95
CA ILE A 36 5.92 -3.90 8.32
C ILE A 36 4.48 -3.46 8.60
N GLY A 37 3.99 -3.87 9.77
CA GLY A 37 2.70 -3.47 10.32
C GLY A 37 2.08 -4.60 11.13
N ASP A 38 0.83 -4.39 11.54
CA ASP A 38 0.14 -5.22 12.53
C ASP A 38 -0.36 -6.56 11.98
N TRP A 39 -0.25 -7.62 12.78
CA TRP A 39 -0.78 -8.93 12.43
C TRP A 39 -2.30 -8.97 12.62
N LEU A 40 -3.00 -9.43 11.58
CA LEU A 40 -4.45 -9.58 11.57
C LEU A 40 -4.83 -11.06 11.57
N ARG A 41 -5.93 -11.39 12.26
CA ARG A 41 -6.48 -12.74 12.31
C ARG A 41 -7.39 -13.01 11.12
N ALA A 42 -7.10 -14.06 10.35
CA ALA A 42 -7.90 -14.46 9.21
C ALA A 42 -9.31 -14.88 9.66
N GLY A 43 -10.35 -14.33 9.02
CA GLY A 43 -11.75 -14.66 9.33
C GLY A 43 -12.33 -13.99 10.57
N GLU A 44 -11.57 -13.11 11.24
CA GLU A 44 -12.08 -12.28 12.33
C GLU A 44 -12.40 -10.85 11.85
N ARG A 45 -13.20 -10.14 12.63
CA ARG A 45 -13.45 -8.71 12.43
C ARG A 45 -12.30 -7.91 13.03
N ALA A 46 -11.73 -7.00 12.25
CA ALA A 46 -10.73 -6.07 12.74
C ALA A 46 -11.21 -4.63 12.52
N GLU A 47 -10.91 -3.77 13.48
CA GLU A 47 -11.11 -2.32 13.34
C GLU A 47 -9.89 -1.76 12.61
N VAL A 48 -10.11 -1.29 11.39
CA VAL A 48 -9.05 -0.83 10.49
C VAL A 48 -9.39 0.57 9.99
N GLU A 49 -8.37 1.39 9.74
CA GLU A 49 -8.58 2.70 9.16
C GLU A 49 -8.94 2.59 7.67
N VAL A 50 -9.93 3.39 7.26
CA VAL A 50 -10.31 3.52 5.85
C VAL A 50 -9.13 4.09 5.07
N GLY A 51 -8.80 3.45 3.95
CA GLY A 51 -7.62 3.74 3.15
C GLY A 51 -6.40 2.87 3.46
N SER A 52 -6.39 2.14 4.59
CA SER A 52 -5.30 1.21 4.89
C SER A 52 -5.27 0.03 3.94
N LEU A 53 -4.09 -0.56 3.77
CA LEU A 53 -3.85 -1.74 2.94
C LEU A 53 -3.63 -2.97 3.82
N ILE A 54 -4.25 -4.08 3.44
CA ILE A 54 -4.13 -5.37 4.11
C ILE A 54 -3.46 -6.33 3.15
N LEU A 55 -2.27 -6.79 3.54
CA LEU A 55 -1.54 -7.83 2.83
C LEU A 55 -2.02 -9.20 3.31
N CYS A 56 -2.49 -10.01 2.38
CA CYS A 56 -2.87 -11.41 2.59
C CYS A 56 -1.85 -12.31 1.91
N TYR A 57 -1.25 -13.20 2.70
CA TYR A 57 -0.40 -14.27 2.20
C TYR A 57 -1.08 -15.60 2.44
N ASP A 58 -1.16 -16.41 1.39
CA ASP A 58 -1.72 -17.75 1.39
C ASP A 58 -0.76 -18.68 0.64
N GLU A 59 -0.56 -19.89 1.12
CA GLU A 59 0.05 -20.97 0.33
C GLU A 59 -1.07 -21.83 -0.25
N VAL A 60 -1.14 -21.97 -1.56
CA VAL A 60 -2.20 -22.74 -2.24
C VAL A 60 -1.59 -23.94 -2.98
N GLY A 61 -2.39 -24.99 -3.16
CA GLY A 61 -1.97 -26.19 -3.90
C GLY A 61 -1.74 -27.42 -3.01
N SER A 62 -0.96 -28.37 -3.49
CA SER A 62 -0.69 -29.62 -2.76
C SER A 62 0.53 -29.47 -1.85
N ARG A 63 0.66 -30.26 -0.76
CA ARG A 63 1.87 -30.26 0.10
C ARG A 63 3.17 -30.41 -0.69
N LYS A 64 3.14 -31.16 -1.81
CA LYS A 64 4.30 -31.30 -2.71
C LYS A 64 4.44 -30.14 -3.71
N ASN A 65 3.33 -29.52 -4.12
CA ASN A 65 3.27 -28.54 -5.20
C ASN A 65 2.52 -27.31 -4.68
N TRP A 66 3.05 -26.67 -3.64
CA TRP A 66 2.50 -25.44 -3.10
C TRP A 66 3.05 -24.24 -3.88
N CYS A 67 2.24 -23.22 -4.05
CA CYS A 67 2.63 -21.93 -4.59
C CYS A 67 2.22 -20.79 -3.63
N PRO A 68 3.06 -19.76 -3.49
CA PRO A 68 2.70 -18.57 -2.71
C PRO A 68 1.68 -17.72 -3.48
N ALA A 69 0.59 -17.36 -2.83
CA ALA A 69 -0.41 -16.43 -3.32
C ALA A 69 -0.45 -15.20 -2.41
N VAL A 70 -0.28 -14.03 -3.01
CA VAL A 70 -0.25 -12.74 -2.33
C VAL A 70 -1.38 -11.89 -2.87
N ARG A 71 -2.17 -11.32 -1.97
CA ARG A 71 -3.24 -10.39 -2.30
C ARG A 71 -3.13 -9.15 -1.43
N VAL A 72 -3.36 -7.98 -2.00
CA VAL A 72 -3.48 -6.73 -1.26
C VAL A 72 -4.90 -6.23 -1.38
N LEU A 73 -5.49 -5.92 -0.23
CA LEU A 73 -6.84 -5.40 -0.12
C LEU A 73 -6.79 -4.00 0.44
N LYS A 74 -7.47 -3.06 -0.20
CA LYS A 74 -7.65 -1.70 0.30
C LYS A 74 -8.96 -1.62 1.06
N VAL A 75 -8.92 -1.00 2.24
CA VAL A 75 -10.14 -0.74 3.03
C VAL A 75 -10.87 0.46 2.41
N GLY A 76 -12.00 0.20 1.76
CA GLY A 76 -12.81 1.22 1.11
C GLY A 76 -13.88 1.84 2.03
N VAL A 77 -14.42 2.98 1.60
CA VAL A 77 -15.56 3.63 2.25
C VAL A 77 -16.84 2.84 1.94
N GLU A 78 -17.12 2.63 0.66
CA GLU A 78 -18.33 1.96 0.16
C GLU A 78 -18.21 0.43 0.23
N THR A 79 -17.13 -0.12 -0.35
CA THR A 79 -16.80 -1.55 -0.28
C THR A 79 -15.91 -1.81 0.94
N ASP A 80 -16.26 -2.77 1.78
CA ASP A 80 -15.47 -3.08 2.99
C ASP A 80 -14.01 -3.40 2.66
N LEU A 81 -13.78 -4.21 1.63
CA LEU A 81 -12.45 -4.60 1.15
C LEU A 81 -12.44 -4.68 -0.38
N GLU A 82 -11.56 -3.92 -1.00
CA GLU A 82 -11.33 -3.93 -2.44
C GLU A 82 -9.99 -4.60 -2.75
N GLU A 83 -9.97 -5.60 -3.62
CA GLU A 83 -8.72 -6.25 -4.06
C GLU A 83 -8.02 -5.35 -5.08
N VAL A 84 -6.89 -4.77 -4.67
CA VAL A 84 -6.10 -3.84 -5.51
C VAL A 84 -4.91 -4.53 -6.17
N PHE A 85 -4.46 -5.65 -5.61
CA PHE A 85 -3.35 -6.41 -6.16
C PHE A 85 -3.51 -7.89 -5.89
N ARG A 86 -3.15 -8.70 -6.88
CA ARG A 86 -3.10 -10.15 -6.76
C ARG A 86 -1.89 -10.66 -7.53
N TRP A 87 -1.13 -11.51 -6.86
CA TRP A 87 0.01 -12.20 -7.43
C TRP A 87 0.01 -13.65 -6.97
N GLU A 88 0.32 -14.53 -7.90
CA GLU A 88 0.48 -15.96 -7.65
C GLU A 88 1.86 -16.36 -8.19
N GLY A 89 2.66 -16.94 -7.31
CA GLY A 89 4.01 -17.36 -7.64
C GLY A 89 4.06 -18.74 -8.24
N ASP A 90 5.26 -19.09 -8.70
CA ASP A 90 5.54 -20.41 -9.23
C ASP A 90 5.66 -21.48 -8.13
N PHE A 91 5.69 -22.74 -8.57
CA PHE A 91 5.82 -23.89 -7.67
C PHE A 91 7.03 -23.76 -6.75
N ARG A 92 6.77 -23.73 -5.43
CA ARG A 92 7.77 -23.63 -4.35
C ARG A 92 8.65 -22.38 -4.43
N GLU A 93 8.15 -21.29 -4.99
CA GLU A 93 8.89 -20.05 -5.07
C GLU A 93 9.13 -19.44 -3.67
N ARG A 94 10.40 -19.39 -3.25
CA ARG A 94 10.80 -18.86 -1.94
C ARG A 94 11.06 -17.36 -1.96
N SER A 95 11.37 -16.81 -3.13
CA SER A 95 11.72 -15.41 -3.34
C SER A 95 10.51 -14.54 -3.70
N TRP A 96 9.28 -15.03 -3.43
CA TRP A 96 8.04 -14.33 -3.76
C TRP A 96 8.01 -12.88 -3.28
N ALA A 97 8.60 -12.60 -2.12
CA ALA A 97 8.62 -11.26 -1.56
C ALA A 97 9.38 -10.29 -2.47
N LEU A 98 10.46 -10.72 -3.12
CA LEU A 98 11.16 -9.85 -4.10
C LEU A 98 10.31 -9.56 -5.33
N ALA A 99 9.47 -10.51 -5.76
CA ALA A 99 8.60 -10.32 -6.91
C ALA A 99 7.50 -9.29 -6.66
N VAL A 100 6.95 -9.25 -5.44
CA VAL A 100 5.78 -8.40 -5.13
C VAL A 100 6.11 -7.14 -4.32
N ARG A 101 7.27 -7.07 -3.66
CA ARG A 101 7.57 -6.01 -2.70
C ARG A 101 7.57 -4.62 -3.34
N ASP A 102 8.17 -4.47 -4.52
CA ASP A 102 8.31 -3.16 -5.15
C ASP A 102 6.95 -2.67 -5.68
N ASP A 103 6.12 -3.58 -6.24
CA ASP A 103 4.74 -3.27 -6.63
C ASP A 103 3.88 -2.89 -5.43
N ILE A 104 3.96 -3.65 -4.33
CA ILE A 104 3.21 -3.36 -3.10
C ILE A 104 3.67 -2.05 -2.46
N ALA A 105 4.97 -1.73 -2.54
CA ALA A 105 5.49 -0.46 -2.07
C ALA A 105 4.93 0.72 -2.88
N ALA A 106 4.83 0.58 -4.21
CA ALA A 106 4.21 1.57 -5.07
C ALA A 106 2.72 1.76 -4.72
N ILE A 107 1.96 0.67 -4.59
CA ILE A 107 0.54 0.71 -4.21
C ILE A 107 0.36 1.35 -2.82
N LEU A 108 1.26 1.09 -1.87
CA LEU A 108 1.22 1.70 -0.55
C LEU A 108 1.46 3.21 -0.61
N ALA A 109 2.44 3.66 -1.41
CA ALA A 109 2.69 5.09 -1.61
C ALA A 109 1.48 5.80 -2.24
N GLU A 110 0.90 5.21 -3.29
CA GLU A 110 -0.31 5.70 -3.94
C GLU A 110 -1.50 5.77 -2.97
N ALA A 111 -1.69 4.72 -2.16
CA ALA A 111 -2.80 4.66 -1.19
C ALA A 111 -2.66 5.66 -0.04
N GLN A 112 -1.44 5.96 0.40
CA GLN A 112 -1.18 6.97 1.43
C GLN A 112 -1.28 8.41 0.91
N GLY A 113 -1.59 8.60 -0.39
CA GLY A 113 -1.60 9.93 -0.99
C GLY A 113 -0.22 10.58 -0.94
N GLN A 114 0.84 9.76 -0.87
CA GLN A 114 2.17 10.20 -1.29
C GLN A 114 2.13 10.31 -2.81
N GLU A 115 1.39 11.31 -3.31
CA GLU A 115 1.88 12.05 -4.47
C GLU A 115 3.34 12.36 -4.16
N SER A 116 4.25 11.97 -5.07
CA SER A 116 5.68 12.23 -4.98
C SER A 116 5.99 13.50 -4.19
N GLU A 117 7.00 13.46 -3.32
CA GLU A 117 7.51 14.65 -2.60
C GLU A 117 7.85 15.84 -3.52
N GLU A 118 7.75 15.70 -4.84
CA GLU A 118 7.71 16.79 -5.81
C GLU A 118 6.61 17.84 -5.51
N GLY A 119 5.47 17.45 -4.94
CA GLY A 119 4.47 18.41 -4.45
C GLY A 119 4.91 19.18 -3.20
N SER A 120 5.81 18.60 -2.39
CA SER A 120 6.28 19.17 -1.13
C SER A 120 7.52 20.06 -1.27
N LEU A 121 8.32 19.89 -2.32
CA LEU A 121 9.49 20.75 -2.57
C LEU A 121 9.10 22.22 -2.77
N LEU A 122 7.98 22.48 -3.46
CA LEU A 122 7.46 23.84 -3.64
C LEU A 122 6.61 24.27 -2.44
N ALA A 123 5.94 23.35 -1.74
CA ALA A 123 5.14 23.68 -0.56
C ALA A 123 5.99 24.10 0.65
N GLY A 124 7.28 23.73 0.67
CA GLY A 124 8.24 24.20 1.68
C GLY A 124 8.84 25.58 1.40
N LEU A 125 8.64 26.13 0.20
CA LEU A 125 9.08 27.48 -0.15
C LEU A 125 7.95 28.47 0.18
N SER A 126 8.31 29.64 0.68
CA SER A 126 7.35 30.72 0.87
C SER A 126 6.80 31.21 -0.48
N ASP A 127 5.58 31.75 -0.48
CA ASP A 127 4.99 32.39 -1.66
C ASP A 127 5.94 33.44 -2.24
N GLU A 128 6.64 34.18 -1.38
CA GLU A 128 7.64 35.19 -1.75
C GLU A 128 8.85 34.61 -2.48
N GLU A 129 9.39 33.48 -2.01
CA GLU A 129 10.54 32.80 -2.66
C GLU A 129 10.15 32.23 -4.02
N LEU A 130 8.93 31.68 -4.14
CA LEU A 130 8.40 31.17 -5.39
C LEU A 130 8.19 32.29 -6.41
N ILE A 131 7.62 33.41 -5.99
CA ILE A 131 7.42 34.58 -6.86
C ILE A 131 8.76 35.14 -7.33
N ALA A 132 9.74 35.31 -6.42
CA ALA A 132 11.06 35.83 -6.77
C ALA A 132 11.81 34.93 -7.76
N GLU A 133 11.69 33.61 -7.63
CA GLU A 133 12.26 32.65 -8.57
C GLU A 133 11.61 32.75 -9.97
N LEU A 134 10.28 32.87 -10.03
CA LEU A 134 9.54 33.01 -11.28
C LEU A 134 9.88 34.32 -11.99
N GLU A 135 9.96 35.43 -11.26
CA GLU A 135 10.39 36.73 -11.79
C GLU A 135 11.83 36.69 -12.32
N ARG A 136 12.76 36.03 -11.60
CA ARG A 136 14.16 35.86 -12.07
C ARG A 136 14.24 35.10 -13.39
N ARG A 137 13.34 34.16 -13.63
CA ARG A 137 13.24 33.40 -14.89
C ARG A 137 12.47 34.14 -15.99
N GLY A 138 11.99 35.36 -15.72
CA GLY A 138 11.29 36.21 -16.68
C GLY A 138 9.79 35.95 -16.78
N TYR A 139 9.19 35.28 -15.80
CA TYR A 139 7.74 35.11 -15.71
C TYR A 139 7.12 36.26 -14.90
N THR A 140 5.97 36.77 -15.36
CA THR A 140 5.17 37.74 -14.61
C THR A 140 4.10 36.98 -13.82
N VAL A 141 4.15 37.05 -12.49
CA VAL A 141 3.15 36.44 -11.61
C VAL A 141 2.09 37.47 -11.26
N SER A 142 0.82 37.16 -11.53
CA SER A 142 -0.32 37.97 -11.09
C SER A 142 -1.26 37.14 -10.23
N ARG A 143 -1.50 37.59 -9.00
CA ARG A 143 -2.48 36.96 -8.12
C ARG A 143 -3.87 37.32 -8.64
N LYS A 144 -4.70 36.31 -8.93
CA LYS A 144 -6.13 36.54 -9.14
C LYS A 144 -6.75 36.83 -7.77
N GLU A 145 -7.11 38.08 -7.52
CA GLU A 145 -8.01 38.40 -6.42
C GLU A 145 -9.43 37.94 -6.79
N GLY A 146 -9.97 37.00 -6.02
CA GLY A 146 -11.40 36.69 -6.03
C GLY A 146 -11.75 35.21 -6.16
N GLU A 147 -12.02 34.58 -5.02
CA GLU A 147 -13.29 33.88 -4.77
C GLU A 147 -13.44 33.82 -3.23
N GLN A 148 -14.42 34.59 -2.72
CA GLN A 148 -14.89 34.54 -1.33
C GLN A 148 -15.78 33.32 -1.12
#